data_AF-A0A351Z1V8-F1
#
_entry.id   AF-A0A351Z1V8-F1
#
_cell.length_a   1.000
_cell.length_b   1.000
_cell.length_c   1.000
_cell.angle_alpha   90.00
_cell.angle_beta   90.00
_cell.angle_gamma   90.00
#
_symmetry.space_group_name_H-M   'P 1'
#
loop_
_entity.id
_entity.type
_entity.pdbx_description
1 polymer ?
#
loop_
_entity_poly.entity_id
_entity_poly.type
_entity_poly.pdbx_seq_one_letter_code
_entity_poly.pdbx_strand_id
1 'polypeptide(L)'
;MNIFVFVTKAKDDYKQKKLALCKKLLEAVEIKVFEKEEFCQKASVIDEKILWYENVNFLGYTENEECCLRIVEPKIASDIEGEIVA
;
A
#
# COMPACT_ATOMS: atom_id res chain seq x y z
N MET A 1 14.49 8.88 -3.49
CA MET A 1 13.04 8.65 -3.38
C MET A 1 12.86 7.38 -2.59
N ASN A 2 12.27 7.44 -1.40
CA ASN A 2 12.04 6.27 -0.57
C ASN A 2 10.63 5.77 -0.85
N ILE A 3 10.50 4.54 -1.34
CA ILE A 3 9.20 3.92 -1.58
C ILE A 3 9.04 2.78 -0.57
N PHE A 4 7.92 2.83 0.15
CA PHE A 4 7.51 1.78 1.07
C PHE A 4 6.21 1.17 0.56
N VAL A 5 6.15 -0.15 0.54
CA VAL A 5 4.94 -0.89 0.13
C VAL A 5 4.49 -1.76 1.29
N PHE A 6 3.25 -1.56 1.72
CA PHE A 6 2.64 -2.34 2.79
C PHE A 6 1.64 -3.31 2.18
N VAL A 7 1.74 -4.57 2.59
CA VAL A 7 0.90 -5.65 2.07
C VAL A 7 0.34 -6.46 3.22
N THR A 8 -0.92 -6.88 3.07
CA THR A 8 -1.51 -7.86 3.98
C THR A 8 -0.83 -9.20 3.76
N LYS A 9 -0.41 -9.85 4.86
CA LYS A 9 0.11 -11.21 4.81
C LYS A 9 -0.95 -12.17 4.22
N ALA A 10 -0.55 -12.91 3.20
CA ALA A 10 -1.44 -13.89 2.56
C ALA A 10 -1.72 -15.07 3.49
N LYS A 11 -2.99 -15.49 3.59
CA LYS A 11 -3.43 -16.63 4.42
C LYS A 11 -3.41 -17.98 3.68
N ASP A 12 -3.35 -17.97 2.34
CA ASP A 12 -3.33 -19.17 1.52
C ASP A 12 -2.00 -19.33 0.76
N ASP A 13 -1.54 -20.58 0.60
CA ASP A 13 -0.26 -20.94 -0.02
C ASP A 13 -0.07 -20.36 -1.43
N TYR A 14 -1.15 -20.31 -2.22
CA TYR A 14 -1.10 -19.80 -3.59
C TYR A 14 -0.79 -18.30 -3.59
N LYS A 15 -1.55 -17.51 -2.81
CA LYS A 15 -1.32 -16.07 -2.68
C LYS A 15 0.01 -15.78 -1.99
N GLN A 16 0.47 -16.62 -1.07
CA GLN A 16 1.77 -16.45 -0.42
C GLN A 16 2.93 -16.60 -1.41
N LYS A 17 2.86 -17.58 -2.33
CA LYS A 17 3.85 -17.71 -3.42
C LYS A 17 3.84 -16.51 -4.36
N LYS A 18 2.65 -16.02 -4.72
CA LYS A 18 2.50 -14.82 -5.56
C LYS A 18 3.05 -13.58 -4.87
N LEU A 19 2.74 -13.39 -3.59
CA LEU A 19 3.25 -12.30 -2.76
C LEU A 19 4.78 -12.32 -2.68
N ALA A 20 5.36 -13.50 -2.44
CA ALA A 20 6.80 -13.67 -2.38
C ALA A 20 7.50 -13.31 -3.71
N LEU A 21 6.88 -13.63 -4.86
CA LEU A 21 7.37 -13.23 -6.17
C LEU A 21 7.35 -11.69 -6.34
N CYS A 22 6.21 -11.06 -6.04
CA CYS A 22 6.06 -9.61 -6.12
C CYS A 22 7.05 -8.88 -5.21
N LYS A 23 7.21 -9.38 -3.97
CA LYS A 23 8.17 -8.85 -3.00
C LYS A 23 9.59 -8.86 -3.55
N LYS A 24 10.04 -10.00 -4.09
CA LYS A 24 11.37 -10.11 -4.73
C LYS A 24 11.58 -9.10 -5.85
N LEU A 25 10.57 -8.88 -6.70
CA LEU A 25 10.67 -7.92 -7.81
C LEU A 25 10.80 -6.48 -7.33
N LEU A 26 10.06 -6.11 -6.27
CA LEU A 26 10.12 -4.77 -5.67
C LEU A 26 11.45 -4.57 -4.92
N GLU A 27 11.87 -5.53 -4.12
CA GLU A 27 13.13 -5.45 -3.37
C GLU A 27 14.35 -5.42 -4.30
N ALA A 28 14.28 -6.05 -5.49
CA ALA A 28 15.34 -5.98 -6.50
C ALA A 28 15.57 -4.55 -7.06
N VAL A 29 14.59 -3.65 -6.91
CA VAL A 29 14.71 -2.23 -7.24
C VAL A 29 14.75 -1.34 -5.99
N GLU A 30 15.21 -1.91 -4.88
CA GLU A 30 15.45 -1.24 -3.59
C GLU A 30 14.18 -0.67 -2.92
N ILE A 31 12.99 -1.15 -3.32
CA ILE A 31 11.73 -0.82 -2.65
C ILE A 31 11.58 -1.69 -1.41
N LYS A 32 11.30 -1.06 -0.27
CA LYS A 32 11.08 -1.77 1.00
C LYS A 32 9.63 -2.25 1.08
N VAL A 33 9.46 -3.55 1.31
CA VAL A 33 8.14 -4.18 1.41
C VAL A 33 7.92 -4.70 2.83
N PHE A 34 6.84 -4.26 3.46
CA PHE A 34 6.44 -4.69 4.81
C PHE A 34 5.18 -5.53 4.75
N GLU A 35 5.25 -6.72 5.33
CA GLU A 35 4.09 -7.59 5.53
C GLU A 35 3.48 -7.30 6.90
N LYS A 36 2.20 -6.94 6.93
CA LYS A 36 1.44 -6.68 8.16
C LYS A 36 0.31 -7.70 8.31
N GLU A 37 0.06 -8.14 9.54
CA GLU A 37 -1.14 -8.94 9.84
C GLU A 37 -2.37 -8.03 9.81
N GLU A 38 -3.44 -8.47 9.14
CA GLU A 38 -4.74 -7.77 9.10
C GLU A 38 -4.70 -6.30 8.63
N PHE A 39 -3.77 -5.96 7.74
CA PHE A 39 -3.72 -4.64 7.11
C PHE A 39 -4.82 -4.48 6.05
N CYS A 40 -5.84 -3.68 6.36
CA CYS A 40 -6.97 -3.41 5.46
C CYS A 40 -6.97 -2.00 4.86
N GLN A 41 -6.09 -1.12 5.32
CA GLN A 41 -5.96 0.23 4.78
C GLN A 41 -5.42 0.19 3.35
N LYS A 42 -6.09 0.91 2.46
CA LYS A 42 -5.70 1.11 1.06
C LYS A 42 -5.38 2.58 0.90
N ALA A 43 -4.12 2.91 1.16
CA ALA A 43 -3.64 4.28 1.14
C ALA A 43 -2.29 4.37 0.44
N SER A 44 -2.03 5.53 -0.18
CA SER A 44 -0.72 5.91 -0.69
C SER A 44 -0.41 7.32 -0.22
N VAL A 45 0.75 7.51 0.40
CA VAL A 45 1.28 8.82 0.77
C VAL A 45 2.41 9.18 -0.19
N ILE A 46 2.35 10.36 -0.79
CA ILE A 46 3.32 10.87 -1.76
C ILE A 46 3.89 12.19 -1.25
N ASP A 47 5.21 12.25 -1.18
CA ASP A 47 5.99 13.42 -0.73
C ASP A 47 5.54 13.99 0.63
N GLU A 48 5.03 13.13 1.52
CA GLU A 48 4.50 13.51 2.85
C GLU A 48 3.37 14.56 2.79
N LYS A 49 2.76 14.75 1.62
CA LYS A 49 1.85 15.88 1.33
C LYS A 49 0.54 15.47 0.69
N ILE A 50 0.56 14.39 -0.09
CA ILE A 50 -0.59 13.93 -0.84
C ILE A 50 -0.96 12.56 -0.29
N LEU A 51 -2.18 12.45 0.20
CA LEU A 51 -2.78 11.19 0.58
C LEU A 51 -3.80 10.79 -0.49
N TRP A 52 -3.60 9.62 -1.09
CA TRP A 52 -4.62 8.89 -1.82
C TRP A 52 -5.18 7.82 -0.91
N TYR A 53 -6.43 8.01 -0.49
CA TYR A 53 -7.17 7.05 0.31
C TYR A 53 -8.24 6.42 -0.57
N GLU A 54 -8.24 5.10 -0.66
CA GLU A 54 -9.01 4.41 -1.68
C GLU A 54 -9.79 3.23 -1.07
N ASN A 55 -10.89 2.86 -1.73
CA ASN A 55 -11.50 1.55 -1.53
C ASN A 55 -10.99 0.50 -2.55
N VAL A 56 -10.00 0.88 -3.37
CA VAL A 56 -9.51 0.16 -4.55
C VAL A 56 -8.27 -0.67 -4.23
N ASN A 57 -8.10 -1.80 -4.90
CA ASN A 57 -6.77 -2.40 -5.04
C ASN A 57 -6.07 -1.74 -6.24
N PHE A 58 -4.88 -1.17 -6.05
CA PHE A 58 -4.08 -0.40 -7.04
C PHE A 58 -3.82 -1.06 -8.42
N LEU A 59 -4.23 -2.31 -8.59
CA LEU A 59 -4.07 -3.04 -9.84
C LEU A 59 -5.33 -3.03 -10.73
N GLY A 60 -6.45 -2.44 -10.29
CA GLY A 60 -7.62 -2.16 -11.14
C GLY A 60 -8.28 -3.39 -11.78
N TYR A 61 -8.09 -4.58 -11.20
CA TYR A 61 -8.63 -5.84 -11.75
C TYR A 61 -10.11 -6.07 -11.44
N THR A 62 -10.78 -5.11 -10.79
CA THR A 62 -12.18 -5.19 -10.38
C THR A 62 -13.04 -4.35 -11.31
N GLU A 63 -14.16 -4.91 -11.78
CA GLU A 63 -15.19 -4.17 -12.54
C GLU A 63 -16.16 -3.41 -11.62
N ASN A 64 -15.92 -3.43 -10.30
CA ASN A 64 -16.78 -2.78 -9.32
C ASN A 64 -16.59 -1.27 -9.35
N GLU A 65 -17.68 -0.52 -9.16
CA GLU A 65 -17.58 0.91 -8.88
C GLU A 65 -16.82 1.15 -7.57
N GLU A 66 -15.88 2.05 -7.64
CA GLU A 66 -14.84 2.22 -6.65
C GLU A 66 -14.56 3.72 -6.45
N CYS A 67 -14.38 4.14 -5.20
CA CYS A 67 -14.15 5.54 -4.83
C CYS A 67 -12.70 5.75 -4.39
N CYS A 68 -12.11 6.85 -4.85
CA CYS A 68 -10.83 7.37 -4.35
C CYS A 68 -11.03 8.79 -3.82
N LEU A 69 -10.32 9.11 -2.74
CA LEU A 69 -10.24 10.44 -2.17
C LEU A 69 -8.80 10.93 -2.28
N ARG A 70 -8.63 12.09 -2.92
CA ARG A 70 -7.36 12.81 -2.94
C ARG A 70 -7.40 13.92 -1.90
N ILE A 71 -6.51 13.81 -0.92
CA ILE A 71 -6.37 14.78 0.17
C ILE A 71 -5.01 15.45 0.01
N VAL A 72 -5.00 16.78 -0.07
CA VAL A 72 -3.79 17.61 -0.19
C VAL A 72 -3.63 18.45 1.08
N GLU A 73 -3.50 17.76 2.21
CA GLU A 73 -3.29 18.34 3.53
C GLU A 73 -2.08 17.64 4.17
N PRO A 74 -0.92 18.32 4.27
CA PRO A 74 0.32 17.73 4.74
C PRO A 74 0.22 17.10 6.13
N LYS A 75 -0.54 17.71 7.05
CA LYS A 75 -0.68 17.16 8.40
C LYS A 75 -1.36 15.78 8.37
N ILE A 76 -2.44 15.65 7.61
CA ILE A 76 -3.17 14.38 7.47
C ILE A 76 -2.30 13.33 6.77
N ALA A 77 -1.57 13.73 5.72
CA ALA A 77 -0.68 12.82 5.00
C ALA A 77 0.44 12.27 5.91
N SER A 78 1.06 13.13 6.72
CA SER A 78 2.10 12.76 7.67
C SER A 78 1.57 11.90 8.82
N ASP A 79 0.40 12.22 9.38
CA ASP A 79 -0.23 11.43 10.44
C ASP A 79 -0.52 9.99 9.96
N ILE A 80 -1.04 9.85 8.74
CA ILE A 80 -1.32 8.54 8.12
C ILE A 80 -0.03 7.77 7.79
N GLU A 81 1.00 8.44 7.27
CA GLU A 81 2.30 7.78 7.07
C GLU A 81 2.88 7.25 8.37
N GLY A 82 2.82 8.03 9.45
CA GLY A 82 3.25 7.60 10.78
C GLY A 82 2.50 6.37 11.28
N GLU A 83 1.18 6.31 11.10
CA GLU A 83 0.36 5.14 11.44
C GLU A 83 0.73 3.90 10.59
N ILE A 84 0.95 4.10 9.29
CA ILE A 84 1.25 3.00 8.37
C ILE A 84 2.68 2.48 8.57
N VAL A 85 3.65 3.32 8.94
CA VAL A 85 5.04 2.92 9.16
C VAL A 85 5.28 2.31 10.55
N ALA A 86 4.52 2.70 11.57
CA ALA A 86 4.60 2.17 12.94
C ALA A 86 4.34 0.65 13.00
#